data_AF-A0A235BY08-F1
#
_entry.id   AF-A0A235BY08-F1
#
_cell.length_a   1.000
_cell.length_b   1.000
_cell.length_c   1.000
_cell.angle_alpha   90.00
_cell.angle_beta   90.00
_cell.angle_gamma   90.00
#
_symmetry.space_group_name_H-M   'P 1'
#
loop_
_entity.id
_entity.type
_entity.pdbx_description
1 polymer ?
#
loop_
_entity_poly.entity_id
_entity_poly.type
_entity_poly.pdbx_seq_one_letter_code
_entity_poly.pdbx_strand_id
1 'polypeptide(L)'
;MEEYKRYSIEKDSLRLDISLASYDLSIKGREGNELVIETDDTKKADKRLNIEFGEEEIEIREERDWKKTKGGKLALKLPKDKKYSGKCNSASGDIEIGDIFYKGKVSSASGNIALHSLKDKTEIEVKTASGDIETKHIEGKIETKSASGNIVLKDVILSELHAKTVSGDFEFSGRLFLEKNGSVKTVSGDIRLDIESGDNLCIYLKTMGDTNIKEQHQEWKDEMKDWRRLVLKSLSGNIDVKSKEDLKNIYVESTKVMKSIKMKVLSRGLEEFLSRIPRGVKVKEDSSKEEHVSRILNMLESGKINAKEAKELIDSL
;
A
#
# COMPACT_ATOMS: atom_id res chain seq x y z
N MET A 1 30.28 23.17 -10.99
CA MET A 1 30.54 23.56 -9.58
C MET A 1 29.22 23.54 -8.86
N GLU A 2 28.90 22.44 -8.17
CA GLU A 2 27.67 22.29 -7.38
C GLU A 2 27.49 23.52 -6.46
N GLU A 3 26.28 24.06 -6.41
CA GLU A 3 25.94 25.16 -5.51
C GLU A 3 25.33 24.58 -4.23
N TYR A 4 25.89 24.97 -3.09
CA TYR A 4 25.47 24.50 -1.77
C TYR A 4 24.90 25.67 -0.99
N LYS A 5 23.61 25.60 -0.62
CA LYS A 5 23.03 26.51 0.38
C LYS A 5 23.00 25.80 1.73
N ARG A 6 23.41 26.49 2.79
CA ARG A 6 23.46 25.95 4.15
C ARG A 6 22.62 26.80 5.10
N TYR A 7 21.83 26.13 5.93
CA TYR A 7 20.95 26.79 6.91
C TYR A 7 21.07 26.09 8.25
N SER A 8 21.21 26.85 9.34
CA SER A 8 21.19 26.29 10.70
C SER A 8 19.76 25.91 11.06
N ILE A 9 19.57 24.73 11.63
CA ILE A 9 18.31 24.24 12.16
C ILE A 9 18.44 24.17 13.69
N GLU A 10 17.69 25.03 14.38
CA GLU A 10 17.68 25.04 15.84
C GLU A 10 16.53 24.21 16.42
N LYS A 11 15.38 24.16 15.73
CA LYS A 11 14.18 23.46 16.19
C LYS A 11 14.31 21.95 16.03
N ASP A 12 13.76 21.21 16.98
CA ASP A 12 13.75 19.73 16.96
C ASP A 12 12.74 19.12 16.00
N SER A 13 11.77 19.92 15.54
CA SER A 13 10.73 19.49 14.61
C SER A 13 10.52 20.55 13.54
N LEU A 14 10.46 20.11 12.28
CA LEU A 14 10.22 20.99 11.14
C LEU A 14 9.19 20.39 10.19
N ARG A 15 8.44 21.26 9.54
CA ARG A 15 7.56 20.92 8.44
C ARG A 15 8.31 21.06 7.11
N LEU A 16 8.20 20.05 6.26
CA LEU A 16 8.66 20.05 4.88
C LEU A 16 7.44 20.20 3.97
N ASP A 17 7.43 21.26 3.17
CA ASP A 17 6.43 21.48 2.12
C ASP A 17 7.14 21.60 0.77
N ILE A 18 7.33 20.46 0.10
CA ILE A 18 8.08 20.36 -1.15
C ILE A 18 7.09 20.02 -2.27
N SER A 19 7.04 20.87 -3.29
CA SER A 19 6.18 20.73 -4.46
C SER A 19 6.97 21.00 -5.74
N LEU A 20 7.33 19.93 -6.43
CA LEU A 20 8.13 19.93 -7.64
C LEU A 20 7.28 19.56 -8.85
N ALA A 21 7.71 19.99 -10.03
CA ALA A 21 7.14 19.58 -11.31
C ALA A 21 8.00 18.48 -11.94
N SER A 22 9.30 18.71 -12.07
CA SER A 22 10.19 17.86 -12.87
C SER A 22 11.49 17.46 -12.18
N TYR A 23 11.77 18.01 -10.99
CA TYR A 23 12.97 17.67 -10.24
C TYR A 23 12.86 16.32 -9.53
N ASP A 24 13.95 15.56 -9.60
CA ASP A 24 14.20 14.42 -8.73
C ASP A 24 14.58 14.95 -7.34
N LEU A 25 13.93 14.41 -6.32
CA LEU A 25 14.11 14.81 -4.93
C LEU A 25 14.85 13.72 -4.18
N SER A 26 15.99 14.06 -3.55
CA SER A 26 16.72 13.17 -2.66
C SER A 26 16.85 13.82 -1.28
N ILE A 27 16.16 13.29 -0.27
CA ILE A 27 16.30 13.73 1.12
C ILE A 27 17.11 12.68 1.88
N LYS A 28 18.25 13.08 2.45
CA LYS A 28 19.12 12.18 3.20
C LYS A 28 19.50 12.76 4.55
N GLY A 29 19.62 11.88 5.54
CA GLY A 29 20.11 12.24 6.86
C GLY A 29 21.59 12.63 6.86
N ARG A 30 21.97 13.64 7.63
CA ARG A 30 23.35 14.03 7.94
C ARG A 30 23.57 14.27 9.43
N GLU A 31 24.84 14.20 9.82
CA GLU A 31 25.28 14.65 11.15
C GLU A 31 25.34 16.19 11.22
N GLY A 32 25.20 16.69 12.44
CA GLY A 32 25.16 18.12 12.75
C GLY A 32 23.76 18.73 12.62
N ASN A 33 23.67 20.03 12.84
CA ASN A 33 22.41 20.77 12.97
C ASN A 33 22.09 21.65 11.76
N GLU A 34 22.73 21.42 10.63
CA GLU A 34 22.56 22.26 9.43
C GLU A 34 21.80 21.49 8.35
N LEU A 35 20.94 22.16 7.60
CA LEU A 35 20.48 21.71 6.30
C LEU A 35 21.51 22.07 5.22
N VAL A 36 21.80 21.14 4.29
CA VAL A 36 22.45 21.45 3.01
C VAL A 36 21.47 21.22 1.88
N ILE A 37 21.37 22.18 0.96
CA ILE A 37 20.69 22.01 -0.31
C ILE A 37 21.72 21.99 -1.44
N GLU A 38 21.62 20.96 -2.28
CA GLU A 38 22.46 20.70 -3.44
C GLU A 38 21.60 20.63 -4.70
N THR A 39 22.01 21.34 -5.74
CA THR A 39 21.37 21.29 -7.07
C THR A 39 22.41 21.17 -8.18
N ASP A 40 22.04 20.51 -9.28
CA ASP A 40 22.93 20.16 -10.38
C ASP A 40 23.16 21.29 -11.40
N ASP A 41 22.39 22.38 -11.39
CA ASP A 41 22.45 23.42 -12.43
C ASP A 41 23.13 24.73 -11.98
N THR A 42 24.46 24.71 -12.12
CA THR A 42 25.44 25.69 -11.65
C THR A 42 25.41 27.06 -12.34
N LYS A 43 24.45 27.31 -13.24
CA LYS A 43 24.20 28.63 -13.87
C LYS A 43 22.71 28.98 -14.06
N LYS A 44 21.77 28.07 -13.78
CA LYS A 44 20.31 28.25 -14.03
C LYS A 44 19.39 27.61 -12.97
N ALA A 45 19.90 26.84 -11.99
CA ALA A 45 19.08 26.22 -10.93
C ALA A 45 18.34 27.25 -10.07
N ASP A 46 18.87 28.46 -9.97
CA ASP A 46 18.46 29.42 -8.93
C ASP A 46 17.22 30.28 -9.25
N LYS A 47 16.59 30.09 -10.42
CA LYS A 47 15.37 30.85 -10.80
C LYS A 47 14.07 30.05 -10.81
N ARG A 48 14.14 28.72 -10.84
CA ARG A 48 12.93 27.87 -10.93
C ARG A 48 12.50 27.31 -9.58
N LEU A 49 13.41 27.19 -8.63
CA LEU A 49 13.10 26.75 -7.29
C LEU A 49 12.98 27.97 -6.40
N ASN A 50 11.76 28.24 -5.92
CA ASN A 50 11.59 29.13 -4.79
C ASN A 50 11.80 28.30 -3.51
N ILE A 51 12.79 28.70 -2.72
CA ILE A 51 13.19 28.01 -1.50
C ILE A 51 13.05 29.00 -0.35
N GLU A 52 12.07 28.77 0.51
CA GLU A 52 11.78 29.60 1.67
C GLU A 52 12.08 28.83 2.96
N PHE A 53 12.82 29.50 3.85
CA PHE A 53 13.22 28.97 5.16
C PHE A 53 12.59 29.78 6.27
N GLY A 54 11.61 29.18 6.93
CA GLY A 54 11.08 29.66 8.21
C GLY A 54 11.77 28.96 9.39
N GLU A 55 11.40 29.38 10.60
CA GLU A 55 11.91 28.75 11.83
C GLU A 55 11.44 27.31 12.00
N GLU A 56 10.23 26.98 11.54
CA GLU A 56 9.58 25.68 11.75
C GLU A 56 9.14 25.02 10.43
N GLU A 57 9.40 25.66 9.29
CA GLU A 57 8.95 25.19 7.97
C GLU A 57 10.02 25.44 6.90
N ILE A 58 10.23 24.43 6.06
CA ILE A 58 11.04 24.50 4.85
C ILE A 58 10.07 24.32 3.69
N GLU A 59 9.90 25.37 2.88
CA GLU A 59 9.05 25.35 1.71
C GLU A 59 9.91 25.40 0.44
N ILE A 60 9.67 24.45 -0.48
CA ILE A 60 10.33 24.40 -1.79
C ILE A 60 9.27 24.23 -2.87
N ARG A 61 9.22 25.19 -3.79
CA ARG A 61 8.31 25.15 -4.93
C ARG A 61 9.06 25.29 -6.24
N GLU A 62 8.76 24.40 -7.19
CA GLU A 62 9.20 24.56 -8.57
C GLU A 62 8.19 25.40 -9.37
N GLU A 63 8.63 26.52 -9.94
CA GLU A 63 7.85 27.32 -10.87
C GLU A 63 7.62 26.55 -12.18
N ARG A 64 6.35 26.43 -12.58
CA ARG A 64 5.96 25.76 -13.82
C ARG A 64 6.24 26.64 -15.04
N ASP A 65 7.31 26.34 -15.77
CA ASP A 65 7.48 26.79 -17.15
C ASP A 65 7.42 25.59 -18.11
N TRP A 66 6.25 25.38 -18.71
CA TRP A 66 5.98 24.28 -19.65
C TRP A 66 6.90 24.29 -20.90
N LYS A 67 7.57 25.42 -21.18
CA LYS A 67 8.52 25.55 -22.30
C LYS A 67 9.95 25.12 -21.96
N LYS A 68 10.26 24.84 -20.69
CA LYS A 68 11.62 24.48 -20.22
C LYS A 68 11.60 23.14 -19.49
N THR A 69 11.45 22.07 -20.27
CA THR A 69 11.38 20.66 -19.83
C THR A 69 12.76 20.02 -19.65
N LYS A 70 13.62 20.63 -18.82
CA LYS A 70 14.75 19.88 -18.26
C LYS A 70 14.53 19.72 -16.77
N GLY A 71 14.26 18.47 -16.39
CA GLY A 71 14.37 18.04 -15.00
C GLY A 71 15.77 18.31 -14.45
N GLY A 72 15.89 18.24 -13.14
CA GLY A 72 17.14 18.41 -12.42
C GLY A 72 17.10 17.62 -11.12
N LYS A 73 18.19 17.70 -10.36
CA LYS A 73 18.32 17.03 -9.08
C LYS A 73 18.29 18.05 -7.95
N LEU A 74 17.43 17.82 -6.98
CA LEU A 74 17.36 18.55 -5.72
C LEU A 74 17.70 17.58 -4.58
N ALA A 75 18.87 17.75 -3.99
CA ALA A 75 19.26 16.97 -2.83
C ALA A 75 19.21 17.84 -1.56
N LEU A 76 18.49 17.37 -0.54
CA LEU A 76 18.48 17.93 0.80
C LEU A 76 19.21 16.98 1.74
N LYS A 77 20.18 17.51 2.48
CA LYS A 77 20.85 16.81 3.58
C LYS A 77 20.37 17.41 4.90
N LEU A 78 19.56 16.65 5.63
CA LEU A 78 18.86 17.08 6.84
C LEU A 78 19.46 16.45 8.11
N PRO A 79 19.58 17.18 9.23
CA PRO A 79 19.96 16.64 10.53
C PRO A 79 19.17 15.38 10.95
N LYS A 80 19.87 14.29 11.26
CA LYS A 80 19.24 12.99 11.61
C LYS A 80 18.52 12.99 12.95
N ASP A 81 18.96 13.85 13.88
CA ASP A 81 18.45 13.96 15.24
C ASP A 81 17.15 14.78 15.34
N LYS A 82 16.68 15.32 14.22
CA LYS A 82 15.48 16.15 14.13
C LYS A 82 14.32 15.38 13.52
N LYS A 83 13.10 15.85 13.77
CA LYS A 83 11.87 15.27 13.26
C LYS A 83 11.31 16.08 12.11
N TYR A 84 10.99 15.41 11.01
CA TYR A 84 10.39 16.05 9.85
C TYR A 84 8.96 15.58 9.65
N SER A 85 8.09 16.50 9.26
CA SER A 85 6.73 16.14 8.86
C SER A 85 6.24 16.94 7.67
N GLY A 86 5.18 16.51 6.98
CA GLY A 86 4.54 17.34 5.96
C GLY A 86 4.34 16.63 4.63
N LYS A 87 4.69 17.29 3.52
CA LYS A 87 4.42 16.79 2.17
C LYS A 87 5.61 16.96 1.24
N CYS A 88 5.95 15.90 0.52
CA CYS A 88 6.97 15.90 -0.53
C CYS A 88 6.34 15.39 -1.82
N ASN A 89 6.15 16.27 -2.80
CA ASN A 89 5.48 15.92 -4.04
C ASN A 89 6.29 16.31 -5.27
N SER A 90 6.20 15.48 -6.31
CA SER A 90 6.70 15.80 -7.66
C SER A 90 5.61 15.47 -8.69
N ALA A 91 5.58 16.15 -9.84
CA ALA A 91 4.69 15.71 -10.91
C ALA A 91 5.33 14.54 -11.67
N SER A 92 6.61 14.64 -12.03
CA SER A 92 7.28 13.62 -12.83
C SER A 92 8.62 13.12 -12.32
N GLY A 93 9.23 13.79 -11.33
CA GLY A 93 10.52 13.37 -10.79
C GLY A 93 10.40 12.24 -9.79
N ASP A 94 11.50 11.50 -9.65
CA ASP A 94 11.64 10.46 -8.64
C ASP A 94 11.84 11.07 -7.25
N ILE A 95 11.37 10.38 -6.21
CA ILE A 95 11.50 10.85 -4.83
C ILE A 95 12.19 9.76 -3.98
N GLU A 96 13.36 10.08 -3.45
CA GLU A 96 14.10 9.27 -2.50
C GLU A 96 14.14 9.99 -1.14
N ILE A 97 13.67 9.33 -0.07
CA ILE A 97 13.79 9.85 1.31
C ILE A 97 14.39 8.78 2.19
N GLY A 98 15.45 9.11 2.91
CA GLY A 98 15.99 8.17 3.88
C GLY A 98 16.94 8.71 4.94
N ASP A 99 17.21 7.81 5.89
CA ASP A 99 18.06 8.04 7.06
C ASP A 99 17.62 9.24 7.93
N ILE A 100 16.32 9.56 7.96
CA ILE A 100 15.71 10.60 8.82
C ILE A 100 14.41 10.09 9.46
N PHE A 101 13.94 10.77 10.51
CA PHE A 101 12.53 10.65 10.92
C PHE A 101 11.66 11.51 9.99
N TYR A 102 10.70 10.89 9.29
CA TYR A 102 9.76 11.62 8.44
C TYR A 102 8.34 11.09 8.56
N LYS A 103 7.41 11.92 9.03
CA LYS A 103 5.97 11.63 9.10
C LYS A 103 5.18 12.47 8.10
N GLY A 104 4.49 11.86 7.14
CA GLY A 104 3.70 12.65 6.21
C GLY A 104 3.38 11.96 4.90
N LYS A 105 3.20 12.77 3.86
CA LYS A 105 2.76 12.32 2.55
C LYS A 105 3.85 12.50 1.51
N VAL A 106 4.15 11.42 0.79
CA VAL A 106 5.05 11.44 -0.37
C VAL A 106 4.25 11.09 -1.61
N SER A 107 4.28 11.93 -2.65
CA SER A 107 3.58 11.56 -3.88
C SER A 107 4.24 12.03 -5.18
N SER A 108 4.17 11.18 -6.20
CA SER A 108 4.59 11.52 -7.56
C SER A 108 3.47 11.17 -8.54
N ALA A 109 3.29 11.88 -9.65
CA ALA A 109 2.31 11.41 -10.65
C ALA A 109 2.92 10.27 -11.48
N SER A 110 4.16 10.42 -11.94
CA SER A 110 4.81 9.43 -12.81
C SER A 110 6.19 8.95 -12.35
N GLY A 111 6.80 9.59 -11.35
CA GLY A 111 8.10 9.16 -10.82
C GLY A 111 7.97 8.01 -9.82
N ASN A 112 9.07 7.30 -9.65
CA ASN A 112 9.24 6.26 -8.63
C ASN A 112 9.45 6.89 -7.25
N ILE A 113 9.04 6.18 -6.21
CA ILE A 113 9.21 6.63 -4.83
C ILE A 113 9.98 5.55 -4.06
N ALA A 114 11.14 5.93 -3.53
CA ALA A 114 11.99 5.10 -2.70
C ALA A 114 12.08 5.66 -1.28
N LEU A 115 11.68 4.88 -0.28
CA LEU A 115 11.84 5.26 1.14
C LEU A 115 12.78 4.28 1.82
N HIS A 116 13.82 4.75 2.51
CA HIS A 116 14.75 3.85 3.19
C HIS A 116 15.15 4.31 4.59
N SER A 117 15.30 3.37 5.52
CA SER A 117 15.79 3.63 6.88
C SER A 117 14.97 4.65 7.69
N LEU A 118 13.64 4.68 7.52
CA LEU A 118 12.75 5.57 8.29
C LEU A 118 12.29 4.82 9.56
N LYS A 119 12.92 5.17 10.69
CA LYS A 119 12.74 4.49 11.98
C LYS A 119 11.82 5.29 12.92
N ASP A 120 11.70 4.82 14.16
CA ASP A 120 10.99 5.47 15.28
C ASP A 120 9.46 5.61 15.08
N LYS A 121 8.82 4.56 14.57
CA LYS A 121 7.35 4.44 14.45
C LYS A 121 6.73 5.58 13.64
N THR A 122 7.25 5.76 12.42
CA THR A 122 6.74 6.79 11.53
C THR A 122 5.34 6.47 10.99
N GLU A 123 4.64 7.45 10.46
CA GLU A 123 3.36 7.31 9.75
C GLU A 123 3.48 7.96 8.38
N ILE A 124 3.41 7.15 7.31
CA ILE A 124 3.67 7.61 5.95
C ILE A 124 2.57 7.17 5.00
N GLU A 125 2.04 8.14 4.23
CA GLU A 125 1.21 7.90 3.06
C GLU A 125 2.03 8.10 1.79
N VAL A 126 2.14 7.07 0.95
CA VAL A 126 2.84 7.10 -0.34
C VAL A 126 1.84 6.93 -1.47
N LYS A 127 1.89 7.84 -2.46
CA LYS A 127 1.01 7.77 -3.63
C LYS A 127 1.77 7.96 -4.94
N THR A 128 1.48 7.11 -5.91
CA THR A 128 1.88 7.35 -7.30
C THR A 128 0.79 6.93 -8.28
N ALA A 129 0.77 7.49 -9.49
CA ALA A 129 -0.15 6.99 -10.52
C ALA A 129 0.55 5.88 -11.32
N SER A 130 1.75 6.14 -11.83
CA SER A 130 2.43 5.22 -12.76
C SER A 130 3.80 4.73 -12.32
N GLY A 131 4.41 5.33 -11.30
CA GLY A 131 5.72 4.90 -10.80
C GLY A 131 5.62 3.71 -9.84
N ASP A 132 6.76 3.09 -9.56
CA ASP A 132 6.89 2.06 -8.54
C ASP A 132 7.10 2.67 -7.15
N ILE A 133 6.65 1.97 -6.12
CA ILE A 133 6.91 2.32 -4.71
C ILE A 133 7.82 1.23 -4.12
N GLU A 134 9.02 1.61 -3.72
CA GLU A 134 9.92 0.75 -2.96
C GLU A 134 10.16 1.32 -1.57
N THR A 135 10.04 0.49 -0.54
CA THR A 135 10.43 0.87 0.82
C THR A 135 11.35 -0.18 1.43
N LYS A 136 12.33 0.29 2.22
CA LYS A 136 13.30 -0.58 2.89
C LYS A 136 13.58 -0.13 4.32
N HIS A 137 13.62 -1.05 5.28
CA HIS A 137 13.98 -0.74 6.67
C HIS A 137 13.09 0.35 7.31
N ILE A 138 11.78 0.22 7.15
CA ILE A 138 10.78 1.14 7.71
C ILE A 138 10.17 0.55 8.98
N GLU A 139 10.02 1.37 10.02
CA GLU A 139 9.28 1.01 11.24
C GLU A 139 8.10 1.96 11.46
N GLY A 140 6.86 1.44 11.53
CA GLY A 140 5.67 2.22 11.87
C GLY A 140 4.41 1.88 11.07
N LYS A 141 3.75 2.90 10.52
CA LYS A 141 2.47 2.81 9.80
C LYS A 141 2.66 3.22 8.36
N ILE A 142 2.17 2.41 7.43
CA ILE A 142 2.27 2.72 6.00
C ILE A 142 0.94 2.58 5.28
N GLU A 143 0.62 3.59 4.50
CA GLU A 143 -0.43 3.56 3.49
C GLU A 143 0.19 3.78 2.10
N THR A 144 0.02 2.85 1.17
CA THR A 144 0.55 2.94 -0.19
C THR A 144 -0.58 2.84 -1.22
N LYS A 145 -0.55 3.71 -2.24
CA LYS A 145 -1.49 3.68 -3.36
C LYS A 145 -0.74 3.88 -4.67
N SER A 146 -0.89 2.93 -5.58
CA SER A 146 -0.47 3.06 -6.99
C SER A 146 -1.67 2.83 -7.91
N ALA A 147 -1.66 3.36 -9.13
CA ALA A 147 -2.61 2.91 -10.16
C ALA A 147 -1.98 1.74 -10.94
N SER A 148 -0.78 1.93 -11.48
CA SER A 148 -0.16 0.97 -12.41
C SER A 148 1.19 0.42 -11.97
N GLY A 149 1.83 1.00 -10.95
CA GLY A 149 3.14 0.56 -10.49
C GLY A 149 3.09 -0.55 -9.43
N ASN A 150 4.23 -1.22 -9.28
CA ASN A 150 4.48 -2.23 -8.27
C ASN A 150 4.73 -1.58 -6.91
N ILE A 151 4.35 -2.29 -5.85
CA ILE A 151 4.59 -1.86 -4.47
C ILE A 151 5.43 -2.92 -3.77
N VAL A 152 6.60 -2.53 -3.31
CA VAL A 152 7.58 -3.43 -2.70
C VAL A 152 7.97 -2.89 -1.33
N LEU A 153 7.61 -3.62 -0.28
CA LEU A 153 7.97 -3.30 1.11
C LEU A 153 8.95 -4.36 1.62
N LYS A 154 10.22 -3.99 1.87
CA LYS A 154 11.29 -4.91 2.26
C LYS A 154 11.87 -4.58 3.64
N ASP A 155 12.16 -5.61 4.43
CA ASP A 155 12.75 -5.50 5.76
C ASP A 155 12.00 -4.49 6.67
N VAL A 156 10.66 -4.51 6.64
CA VAL A 156 9.81 -3.54 7.37
C VAL A 156 9.26 -4.11 8.68
N ILE A 157 8.93 -3.25 9.64
CA ILE A 157 8.26 -3.59 10.90
C ILE A 157 7.04 -2.69 11.04
N LEU A 158 5.83 -3.20 10.79
CA LEU A 158 4.64 -2.35 10.68
C LEU A 158 3.59 -2.63 11.75
N SER A 159 3.02 -1.56 12.31
CA SER A 159 1.82 -1.63 13.15
C SER A 159 0.52 -1.27 12.42
N GLU A 160 0.62 -0.80 11.17
CA GLU A 160 -0.52 -0.55 10.29
C GLU A 160 -0.07 -0.70 8.82
N LEU A 161 -0.84 -1.46 8.03
CA LEU A 161 -0.57 -1.70 6.61
C LEU A 161 -1.84 -1.55 5.78
N HIS A 162 -1.85 -0.53 4.92
CA HIS A 162 -2.83 -0.37 3.86
C HIS A 162 -2.13 -0.22 2.52
N ALA A 163 -2.40 -1.12 1.57
CA ALA A 163 -1.82 -1.06 0.24
C ALA A 163 -2.89 -1.24 -0.83
N LYS A 164 -2.82 -0.44 -1.89
CA LYS A 164 -3.71 -0.55 -3.04
C LYS A 164 -2.97 -0.32 -4.35
N THR A 165 -3.16 -1.22 -5.30
CA THR A 165 -2.78 -1.02 -6.71
C THR A 165 -3.89 -1.49 -7.64
N VAL A 166 -3.89 -1.11 -8.92
CA VAL A 166 -4.85 -1.63 -9.91
C VAL A 166 -4.17 -2.70 -10.76
N SER A 167 -3.02 -2.40 -11.34
CA SER A 167 -2.33 -3.28 -12.30
C SER A 167 -0.91 -3.66 -11.91
N GLY A 168 -0.48 -3.35 -10.69
CA GLY A 168 0.83 -3.75 -10.17
C GLY A 168 0.78 -4.95 -9.23
N ASP A 169 1.95 -5.56 -9.05
CA ASP A 169 2.20 -6.56 -8.02
C ASP A 169 2.44 -5.89 -6.66
N PHE A 170 2.11 -6.62 -5.60
CA PHE A 170 2.46 -6.24 -4.22
C PHE A 170 3.41 -7.29 -3.62
N GLU A 171 4.55 -6.85 -3.13
CA GLU A 171 5.51 -7.67 -2.40
C GLU A 171 5.76 -7.09 -1.01
N PHE A 172 5.70 -7.95 0.00
CA PHE A 172 6.01 -7.61 1.38
C PHE A 172 7.00 -8.61 1.96
N SER A 173 8.05 -8.10 2.61
CA SER A 173 8.96 -8.87 3.44
C SER A 173 9.19 -8.11 4.76
N GLY A 174 8.84 -8.72 5.89
CA GLY A 174 9.01 -8.07 7.19
C GLY A 174 8.07 -8.59 8.29
N ARG A 175 7.96 -7.82 9.38
CA ARG A 175 7.15 -8.14 10.56
C ARG A 175 5.89 -7.29 10.64
N LEU A 176 4.80 -7.87 11.11
CA LEU A 176 3.51 -7.20 11.29
C LEU A 176 3.03 -7.32 12.75
N PHE A 177 2.84 -6.18 13.41
CA PHE A 177 2.28 -6.05 14.76
C PHE A 177 1.07 -5.14 14.71
N LEU A 178 0.04 -5.57 13.98
CA LEU A 178 -1.08 -4.71 13.63
C LEU A 178 -1.82 -4.19 14.87
N GLU A 179 -1.88 -2.87 15.05
CA GLU A 179 -2.73 -2.25 16.09
C GLU A 179 -4.20 -2.25 15.66
N LYS A 180 -4.45 -2.23 14.35
CA LYS A 180 -5.76 -2.19 13.68
C LYS A 180 -5.76 -3.13 12.48
N ASN A 181 -6.95 -3.43 11.95
CA ASN A 181 -7.05 -4.25 10.75
C ASN A 181 -6.36 -3.59 9.56
N GLY A 182 -5.57 -4.36 8.81
CA GLY A 182 -4.88 -3.94 7.59
C GLY A 182 -5.53 -4.48 6.33
N SER A 183 -5.11 -3.97 5.18
CA SER A 183 -5.57 -4.49 3.89
C SER A 183 -4.58 -4.28 2.75
N VAL A 184 -4.44 -5.28 1.88
CA VAL A 184 -3.73 -5.19 0.60
C VAL A 184 -4.70 -5.53 -0.52
N LYS A 185 -4.82 -4.65 -1.52
CA LYS A 185 -5.78 -4.82 -2.63
C LYS A 185 -5.12 -4.56 -3.97
N THR A 186 -5.27 -5.49 -4.89
CA THR A 186 -4.94 -5.32 -6.31
C THR A 186 -6.11 -5.80 -7.18
N VAL A 187 -6.20 -5.33 -8.42
CA VAL A 187 -7.18 -5.84 -9.39
C VAL A 187 -6.49 -6.90 -10.26
N SER A 188 -5.42 -6.52 -10.94
CA SER A 188 -4.69 -7.36 -11.89
C SER A 188 -3.20 -7.41 -11.55
N GLY A 189 -2.89 -8.01 -10.41
CA GLY A 189 -1.52 -8.28 -9.99
C GLY A 189 -1.46 -9.34 -8.90
N ASP A 190 -0.27 -9.86 -8.68
CA ASP A 190 0.00 -10.86 -7.64
C ASP A 190 0.24 -10.18 -6.29
N ILE A 191 -0.13 -10.87 -5.22
CA ILE A 191 0.20 -10.47 -3.84
C ILE A 191 1.14 -11.52 -3.27
N ARG A 192 2.35 -11.11 -2.90
CA ARG A 192 3.36 -11.98 -2.27
C ARG A 192 3.68 -11.43 -0.88
N LEU A 193 3.41 -12.24 0.15
CA LEU A 193 3.78 -11.93 1.52
C LEU A 193 4.84 -12.92 2.01
N ASP A 194 5.97 -12.40 2.49
CA ASP A 194 6.96 -13.10 3.28
C ASP A 194 6.97 -12.48 4.69
N ILE A 195 6.27 -13.12 5.62
CA ILE A 195 6.04 -12.58 6.95
C ILE A 195 7.02 -13.24 7.93
N GLU A 196 7.81 -12.43 8.61
CA GLU A 196 8.45 -12.82 9.86
C GLU A 196 7.41 -12.62 10.97
N SER A 197 7.04 -13.68 11.70
CA SER A 197 5.90 -13.64 12.61
C SER A 197 5.96 -12.43 13.56
N GLY A 198 4.89 -11.65 13.58
CA GLY A 198 4.54 -10.79 14.71
C GLY A 198 3.42 -11.42 15.54
N ASP A 199 2.82 -10.66 16.43
CA ASP A 199 1.72 -11.11 17.30
C ASP A 199 0.49 -11.58 16.47
N ASN A 200 -0.28 -12.51 17.02
CA ASN A 200 -1.69 -12.86 16.72
C ASN A 200 -2.35 -12.14 15.50
N LEU A 201 -2.15 -12.69 14.29
CA LEU A 201 -2.58 -12.10 13.02
C LEU A 201 -3.53 -13.06 12.27
N CYS A 202 -4.72 -12.60 11.90
CA CYS A 202 -5.63 -13.33 11.01
C CYS A 202 -5.48 -12.81 9.57
N ILE A 203 -5.05 -13.65 8.64
CA ILE A 203 -4.93 -13.31 7.22
C ILE A 203 -6.16 -13.84 6.46
N TYR A 204 -6.89 -12.94 5.81
CA TYR A 204 -8.05 -13.30 4.99
C TYR A 204 -7.74 -13.07 3.52
N LEU A 205 -7.89 -14.11 2.71
CA LEU A 205 -7.53 -14.14 1.30
C LEU A 205 -8.77 -14.21 0.42
N LYS A 206 -8.80 -13.35 -0.60
CA LYS A 206 -9.85 -13.35 -1.61
C LYS A 206 -9.25 -13.14 -3.00
N THR A 207 -9.33 -14.15 -3.85
CA THR A 207 -8.93 -14.05 -5.26
C THR A 207 -9.73 -15.00 -6.16
N MET A 208 -9.82 -14.68 -7.45
CA MET A 208 -10.22 -15.64 -8.50
C MET A 208 -9.03 -16.43 -9.06
N GLY A 209 -7.80 -15.98 -8.80
CA GLY A 209 -6.56 -16.68 -9.12
C GLY A 209 -6.25 -17.82 -8.14
N ASP A 210 -5.02 -18.31 -8.18
CA ASP A 210 -4.57 -19.34 -7.26
C ASP A 210 -4.07 -18.76 -5.94
N THR A 211 -4.20 -19.55 -4.89
CA THR A 211 -3.73 -19.20 -3.54
C THR A 211 -2.75 -20.28 -3.10
N ASN A 212 -1.56 -19.86 -2.67
CA ASN A 212 -0.50 -20.75 -2.23
C ASN A 212 -0.02 -20.29 -0.85
N ILE A 213 -0.13 -21.17 0.13
CA ILE A 213 0.25 -20.91 1.52
C ILE A 213 1.32 -21.94 1.87
N LYS A 214 2.52 -21.46 2.16
CA LYS A 214 3.62 -22.31 2.65
C LYS A 214 3.61 -22.24 4.19
N GLU A 215 3.79 -23.41 4.83
CA GLU A 215 3.78 -23.66 6.28
C GLU A 215 2.42 -24.04 6.92
N GLN A 216 2.49 -24.75 8.07
CA GLN A 216 1.32 -25.15 8.88
C GLN A 216 0.72 -23.93 9.59
N HIS A 217 -0.55 -23.63 9.33
CA HIS A 217 -1.34 -22.59 10.02
C HIS A 217 -2.31 -23.23 11.03
N GLN A 218 -2.81 -22.43 11.99
CA GLN A 218 -3.77 -22.94 12.98
C GLN A 218 -5.19 -23.05 12.42
N GLU A 219 -5.98 -23.97 12.97
CA GLU A 219 -7.44 -23.96 12.81
C GLU A 219 -8.07 -22.82 13.62
N TRP A 220 -9.19 -22.28 13.15
CA TRP A 220 -9.90 -21.20 13.85
C TRP A 220 -10.34 -21.63 15.26
N LYS A 221 -10.06 -20.78 16.25
CA LYS A 221 -10.52 -20.95 17.64
C LYS A 221 -11.19 -19.68 18.14
N ASP A 222 -12.11 -19.80 19.11
CA ASP A 222 -12.82 -18.66 19.69
C ASP A 222 -11.90 -17.60 20.31
N GLU A 223 -10.72 -18.00 20.80
CA GLU A 223 -9.68 -17.11 21.32
C GLU A 223 -9.05 -16.19 20.25
N MET A 224 -9.27 -16.49 18.96
CA MET A 224 -8.77 -15.68 17.84
C MET A 224 -9.69 -14.52 17.46
N LYS A 225 -10.83 -14.33 18.13
CA LYS A 225 -11.78 -13.25 17.83
C LYS A 225 -11.16 -11.86 17.97
N ASP A 226 -10.20 -11.69 18.86
CA ASP A 226 -9.54 -10.40 19.12
C ASP A 226 -8.31 -10.17 18.24
N TRP A 227 -7.91 -11.17 17.44
CA TRP A 227 -6.77 -11.08 16.55
C TRP A 227 -7.01 -10.08 15.44
N ARG A 228 -5.92 -9.48 14.98
CA ARG A 228 -5.99 -8.39 14.00
C ARG A 228 -6.04 -8.97 12.60
N ARG A 229 -6.92 -8.42 11.77
CA ARG A 229 -7.16 -8.96 10.43
C ARG A 229 -6.36 -8.23 9.37
N LEU A 230 -5.64 -8.98 8.54
CA LEU A 230 -5.05 -8.51 7.29
C LEU A 230 -5.83 -9.09 6.11
N VAL A 231 -6.52 -8.25 5.36
CA VAL A 231 -7.32 -8.68 4.20
C VAL A 231 -6.50 -8.52 2.92
N LEU A 232 -6.21 -9.62 2.23
CA LEU A 232 -5.57 -9.63 0.91
C LEU A 232 -6.63 -9.90 -0.15
N LYS A 233 -6.72 -9.01 -1.13
CA LYS A 233 -7.65 -9.16 -2.25
C LYS A 233 -6.94 -8.92 -3.58
N SER A 234 -6.93 -9.93 -4.43
CA SER A 234 -6.66 -9.76 -5.87
C SER A 234 -7.94 -10.12 -6.64
N LEU A 235 -8.21 -9.50 -7.79
CA LEU A 235 -9.32 -9.94 -8.62
C LEU A 235 -8.86 -11.12 -9.50
N SER A 236 -7.78 -10.95 -10.27
CA SER A 236 -7.31 -11.95 -11.23
C SER A 236 -5.94 -12.56 -10.93
N GLY A 237 -5.15 -11.97 -10.03
CA GLY A 237 -3.80 -12.44 -9.72
C GLY A 237 -3.74 -13.47 -8.60
N ASN A 238 -2.56 -14.07 -8.45
CA ASN A 238 -2.29 -15.08 -7.44
C ASN A 238 -1.98 -14.43 -6.09
N ILE A 239 -2.19 -15.20 -5.03
CA ILE A 239 -1.79 -14.80 -3.68
C ILE A 239 -0.87 -15.87 -3.10
N ASP A 240 0.39 -15.50 -2.88
CA ASP A 240 1.40 -16.32 -2.22
C ASP A 240 1.65 -15.78 -0.80
N VAL A 241 1.53 -16.64 0.20
CA VAL A 241 1.87 -16.33 1.60
C VAL A 241 2.94 -17.32 2.08
N LYS A 242 4.03 -16.77 2.61
CA LYS A 242 5.14 -17.49 3.22
C LYS A 242 5.45 -16.90 4.60
N SER A 243 5.98 -17.73 5.47
CA SER A 243 6.54 -17.31 6.74
C SER A 243 7.84 -18.03 7.02
N LYS A 244 8.81 -17.34 7.64
CA LYS A 244 10.09 -17.92 8.06
C LYS A 244 9.98 -18.74 9.36
N GLU A 245 8.91 -18.56 10.12
CA GLU A 245 8.61 -19.27 11.37
C GLU A 245 7.27 -20.00 11.26
N ASP A 246 7.00 -20.97 12.14
CA ASP A 246 5.71 -21.64 12.22
C ASP A 246 4.59 -20.58 12.28
N LEU A 247 3.58 -20.68 11.41
CA LEU A 247 2.38 -19.82 11.38
C LEU A 247 1.45 -20.08 12.59
N LYS A 248 2.01 -20.38 13.78
CA LYS A 248 1.26 -20.61 15.02
C LYS A 248 0.41 -19.40 15.39
N ASN A 249 0.84 -18.21 15.03
CA ASN A 249 0.10 -16.97 15.31
C ASN A 249 -0.63 -16.45 14.07
N ILE A 250 -0.80 -17.29 13.03
CA ILE A 250 -1.43 -16.89 11.77
C ILE A 250 -2.55 -17.87 11.38
N TYR A 251 -3.76 -17.35 11.25
CA TYR A 251 -4.90 -18.06 10.64
C TYR A 251 -5.06 -17.57 9.20
N VAL A 252 -5.24 -18.49 8.24
CA VAL A 252 -5.46 -18.13 6.83
C VAL A 252 -6.79 -18.67 6.33
N GLU A 253 -7.68 -17.78 5.89
CA GLU A 253 -8.96 -18.16 5.26
C GLU A 253 -8.96 -17.76 3.78
N SER A 254 -9.25 -18.70 2.88
CA SER A 254 -9.39 -18.41 1.45
C SER A 254 -10.80 -18.67 0.96
N THR A 255 -11.40 -17.67 0.32
CA THR A 255 -12.65 -17.84 -0.45
C THR A 255 -12.32 -17.85 -1.93
N LYS A 256 -12.13 -19.05 -2.49
CA LYS A 256 -11.98 -19.20 -3.95
C LYS A 256 -13.32 -18.76 -4.58
N VAL A 257 -13.33 -17.69 -5.37
CA VAL A 257 -14.51 -17.37 -6.19
C VAL A 257 -14.69 -18.55 -7.14
N MET A 258 -15.86 -19.19 -7.06
CA MET A 258 -16.15 -20.51 -7.63
C MET A 258 -15.66 -20.69 -9.08
N LYS A 259 -14.72 -21.62 -9.26
CA LYS A 259 -14.66 -22.47 -10.46
C LYS A 259 -14.74 -23.93 -10.00
N SER A 260 -15.94 -24.48 -10.15
CA SER A 260 -16.27 -25.86 -10.51
C SER A 260 -15.47 -27.03 -9.87
N ILE A 261 -16.23 -27.88 -9.16
CA ILE A 261 -16.05 -29.34 -9.05
C ILE A 261 -15.02 -29.83 -8.00
N LYS A 262 -15.49 -29.94 -6.75
CA LYS A 262 -15.48 -31.21 -5.98
C LYS A 262 -16.40 -31.16 -4.75
N MET A 263 -17.65 -30.72 -4.93
CA MET A 263 -18.76 -31.12 -4.05
C MET A 263 -19.15 -32.59 -4.31
N LYS A 264 -18.19 -33.50 -4.15
CA LYS A 264 -18.45 -34.95 -4.01
C LYS A 264 -18.08 -35.47 -2.62
N VAL A 265 -17.52 -34.61 -1.77
CA VAL A 265 -17.08 -34.92 -0.40
C VAL A 265 -17.91 -34.15 0.66
N LEU A 266 -18.66 -33.11 0.25
CA LEU A 266 -19.46 -32.28 1.16
C LEU A 266 -20.90 -32.76 1.37
N SER A 267 -21.34 -33.88 0.78
CA SER A 267 -22.69 -34.41 1.03
C SER A 267 -22.84 -35.17 2.36
N ARG A 268 -21.75 -35.42 3.11
CA ARG A 268 -21.84 -36.08 4.43
C ARG A 268 -21.74 -35.13 5.62
N GLY A 269 -20.87 -34.13 5.55
CA GLY A 269 -20.69 -33.15 6.63
C GLY A 269 -21.71 -32.01 6.64
N LEU A 270 -22.26 -31.64 5.47
CA LEU A 270 -23.29 -30.60 5.37
C LEU A 270 -24.63 -31.10 5.92
N GLU A 271 -24.98 -32.38 5.71
CA GLU A 271 -26.19 -32.99 6.28
C GLU A 271 -26.15 -33.06 7.82
N GLU A 272 -24.97 -33.33 8.39
CA GLU A 272 -24.76 -33.38 9.84
C GLU A 272 -24.87 -31.98 10.48
N PHE A 273 -24.38 -30.94 9.80
CA PHE A 273 -24.53 -29.54 10.21
C PHE A 273 -25.98 -29.03 10.06
N LEU A 274 -26.66 -29.36 8.97
CA LEU A 274 -28.06 -28.97 8.72
C LEU A 274 -29.04 -29.69 9.66
N SER A 275 -28.72 -30.90 10.14
CA SER A 275 -29.53 -31.65 11.12
C SER A 275 -29.59 -31.01 12.51
N ARG A 276 -28.71 -30.04 12.81
CA ARG A 276 -28.58 -29.36 14.10
C ARG A 276 -29.35 -28.03 14.18
N ILE A 277 -30.08 -27.66 13.13
CA ILE A 277 -30.92 -26.47 13.10
C ILE A 277 -32.34 -26.84 13.61
N PRO A 278 -32.95 -26.09 14.55
CA PRO A 278 -34.29 -26.39 15.08
C PRO A 278 -35.37 -26.41 13.98
N ARG A 279 -36.29 -27.39 14.06
CA ARG A 279 -37.39 -27.59 13.10
C ARG A 279 -38.33 -26.38 13.10
N GLY A 280 -38.30 -25.58 12.03
CA GLY A 280 -39.23 -24.46 11.84
C GLY A 280 -39.07 -23.66 10.55
N VAL A 281 -37.94 -23.72 9.86
CA VAL A 281 -37.72 -22.93 8.63
C VAL A 281 -37.74 -23.86 7.41
N LYS A 282 -38.86 -23.85 6.67
CA LYS A 282 -38.94 -24.45 5.33
C LYS A 282 -38.42 -23.42 4.32
N VAL A 283 -37.26 -23.68 3.72
CA VAL A 283 -36.88 -23.02 2.47
C VAL A 283 -37.24 -23.98 1.34
N LYS A 284 -38.24 -23.60 0.54
CA LYS A 284 -38.51 -24.21 -0.76
C LYS A 284 -37.38 -23.80 -1.70
N GLU A 285 -36.74 -24.78 -2.33
CA GLU A 285 -35.92 -24.55 -3.51
C GLU A 285 -36.82 -24.00 -4.62
N ASP A 286 -36.54 -22.77 -5.06
CA ASP A 286 -37.11 -22.21 -6.29
C ASP A 286 -35.96 -21.54 -7.07
N SER A 287 -35.58 -22.21 -8.15
CA SER A 287 -34.38 -21.98 -8.95
C SER A 287 -34.60 -20.92 -10.04
N SER A 288 -34.99 -19.69 -9.68
CA SER A 288 -35.26 -18.63 -10.66
C SER A 288 -34.42 -17.35 -10.52
N LYS A 289 -33.69 -17.15 -9.41
CA LYS A 289 -32.85 -15.94 -9.23
C LYS A 289 -31.45 -16.06 -9.86
N GLU A 290 -30.90 -17.27 -9.95
CA GLU A 290 -29.53 -17.51 -10.43
C GLU A 290 -29.40 -17.31 -11.95
N GLU A 291 -30.45 -17.63 -12.72
CA GLU A 291 -30.48 -17.40 -14.17
C GLU A 291 -30.54 -15.90 -14.49
N HIS A 292 -31.21 -15.11 -13.65
CA HIS A 292 -31.36 -13.66 -13.84
C HIS A 292 -30.06 -12.90 -13.54
N VAL A 293 -29.36 -13.23 -12.46
CA VAL A 293 -28.07 -12.60 -12.13
C VAL A 293 -27.01 -12.90 -13.19
N SER A 294 -27.00 -14.13 -13.71
CA SER A 294 -26.08 -14.54 -14.78
C SER A 294 -26.33 -13.79 -16.09
N ARG A 295 -27.60 -13.51 -16.44
CA ARG A 295 -27.94 -12.68 -17.61
C ARG A 295 -27.50 -11.22 -17.44
N ILE A 296 -27.69 -10.64 -16.25
CA ILE A 296 -27.30 -9.26 -15.96
C ILE A 296 -25.77 -9.09 -16.07
N LEU A 297 -25.00 -10.05 -15.57
CA LEU A 297 -23.53 -10.02 -15.66
C LEU A 297 -23.03 -10.13 -17.11
N ASN A 298 -23.65 -10.99 -17.94
CA ASN A 298 -23.33 -11.07 -19.37
C ASN A 298 -23.68 -9.78 -20.12
N MET A 299 -24.73 -9.06 -19.70
CA MET A 299 -25.09 -7.76 -20.28
C MET A 299 -24.08 -6.67 -19.88
N LEU A 300 -23.50 -6.74 -18.69
CA LEU A 300 -22.43 -5.83 -18.24
C LEU A 300 -21.12 -6.11 -19.00
N GLU A 301 -20.72 -7.38 -19.15
CA GLU A 301 -19.51 -7.78 -19.88
C GLU A 301 -19.58 -7.44 -21.37
N SER A 302 -20.76 -7.54 -21.98
CA SER A 302 -20.99 -7.13 -23.38
C SER A 302 -21.20 -5.62 -23.55
N GLY A 303 -21.12 -4.83 -22.47
CA GLY A 303 -21.28 -3.37 -22.50
C GLY A 303 -22.71 -2.91 -22.79
N LYS A 304 -23.70 -3.80 -22.73
CA LYS A 304 -25.12 -3.49 -22.99
C LYS A 304 -25.78 -2.72 -21.85
N ILE A 305 -25.24 -2.80 -20.64
CA ILE A 305 -25.65 -2.03 -19.46
C ILE A 305 -24.41 -1.56 -18.72
N ASN A 306 -24.53 -0.47 -17.95
CA ASN A 306 -23.44 0.04 -17.12
C ASN A 306 -23.50 -0.52 -15.68
N ALA A 307 -22.42 -0.33 -14.92
CA ALA A 307 -22.28 -0.87 -13.56
C ALA A 307 -23.34 -0.36 -12.56
N LYS A 308 -23.96 0.80 -12.83
CA LYS A 308 -25.04 1.36 -11.99
C LYS A 308 -26.37 0.66 -12.28
N GLU A 309 -26.69 0.45 -13.56
CA GLU A 309 -27.90 -0.27 -14.02
C GLU A 309 -27.85 -1.76 -13.63
N ALA A 310 -26.68 -2.39 -13.74
CA ALA A 310 -26.50 -3.78 -13.29
C ALA A 310 -26.77 -3.93 -11.79
N LYS A 311 -26.39 -2.94 -10.98
CA LYS A 311 -26.64 -2.94 -9.53
C LYS A 311 -28.13 -2.80 -9.21
N GLU A 312 -28.83 -1.87 -9.86
CA GLU A 312 -30.28 -1.65 -9.68
C GLU A 312 -31.12 -2.88 -10.11
N LEU A 313 -30.69 -3.58 -11.17
CA LEU A 313 -31.33 -4.82 -11.63
C LEU A 313 -31.09 -6.02 -10.70
N ILE A 314 -29.91 -6.10 -10.07
CA ILE A 314 -29.61 -7.16 -9.10
C ILE A 314 -30.34 -6.91 -7.77
N ASP A 315 -30.46 -5.65 -7.35
CA ASP A 315 -31.14 -5.27 -6.11
C ASP A 315 -32.68 -5.43 -6.18
N SER A 316 -33.24 -5.60 -7.39
CA SER A 316 -34.69 -5.78 -7.63
C SER A 316 -35.13 -7.24 -7.80
N LEU A 317 -34.21 -8.21 -7.71
CA LEU A 317 -34.47 -9.66 -7.81
C LEU A 317 -34.77 -10.32 -6.47
#